data_AF-A0A836QJ74-F1
#
_entry.id   AF-A0A836QJ74-F1
#
_cell.length_a   1.000
_cell.length_b   1.000
_cell.length_c   1.000
_cell.angle_alpha   90.00
_cell.angle_beta   90.00
_cell.angle_gamma   90.00
#
_symmetry.space_group_name_H-M   'P 1'
#
loop_
_entity.id
_entity.type
_entity.pdbx_description
1 polymer ?
#
loop_
_entity_poly.entity_id
_entity_poly.type
_entity_poly.pdbx_seq_one_letter_code
_entity_poly.pdbx_strand_id
1 'polypeptide(L)'
;MRLGNYLSKKGDKKSGIRYRNAAMTTAAALLDEPYLSTSSRHQGITLHAIYHRPNNWDHIPRGGRQPCGESAMWGDYHTMELIHLVLREAEDGPYPTFFT
;
A
#
# COMPACT_ATOMS: atom_id res chain seq x y z
N MET A 1 -9.06 -0.85 -2.63
CA MET A 1 -10.21 -0.27 -1.90
C MET A 1 -11.17 0.46 -2.83
N ARG A 2 -10.71 1.47 -3.58
CA ARG A 2 -11.53 2.29 -4.50
C ARG A 2 -12.40 1.47 -5.47
N LEU A 3 -11.83 0.45 -6.11
CA LEU A 3 -12.58 -0.45 -7.03
C LEU A 3 -13.73 -1.18 -6.32
N GLY A 4 -13.49 -1.68 -5.10
CA GLY A 4 -14.53 -2.34 -4.32
C GLY A 4 -15.68 -1.40 -3.97
N ASN A 5 -15.37 -0.15 -3.60
CA ASN A 5 -16.38 0.89 -3.36
C ASN A 5 -17.20 1.20 -4.63
N TYR A 6 -16.52 1.31 -5.76
CA TYR A 6 -17.16 1.56 -7.06
C TYR A 6 -18.15 0.44 -7.44
N LEU A 7 -17.72 -0.83 -7.36
CA LEU A 7 -18.56 -1.98 -7.71
C LEU A 7 -19.77 -2.12 -6.79
N SER A 8 -19.59 -1.94 -5.47
CA SER A 8 -20.69 -1.90 -4.52
C SER A 8 -21.72 -0.82 -4.86
N LYS A 9 -21.27 0.40 -5.21
CA LYS A 9 -22.14 1.51 -5.64
C LYS A 9 -22.89 1.22 -6.95
N LYS A 10 -22.32 0.39 -7.83
CA LYS A 10 -22.95 -0.04 -9.09
C LYS A 10 -23.88 -1.24 -8.94
N GLY A 11 -24.05 -1.77 -7.73
CA GLY A 11 -24.94 -2.89 -7.43
C GLY A 11 -24.25 -4.26 -7.44
N ASP A 12 -23.00 -4.36 -7.91
CA ASP A 12 -22.20 -5.60 -7.79
C ASP A 12 -21.55 -5.70 -6.41
N LYS A 13 -22.40 -5.97 -5.41
CA LYS A 13 -21.98 -6.09 -4.00
C LYS A 13 -20.99 -7.24 -3.79
N LYS A 14 -21.14 -8.35 -4.53
CA LYS A 14 -20.29 -9.53 -4.38
C LYS A 14 -18.84 -9.22 -4.75
N SER A 15 -18.63 -8.65 -5.95
CA SER A 15 -17.29 -8.23 -6.37
C SER A 15 -16.79 -7.06 -5.53
N GLY A 16 -17.68 -6.13 -5.15
CA GLY A 16 -17.38 -5.02 -4.25
C GLY A 16 -16.75 -5.48 -2.93
N ILE A 17 -17.40 -6.41 -2.23
CA ILE A 17 -16.90 -7.01 -0.99
C ILE A 17 -15.56 -7.71 -1.21
N ARG A 18 -15.44 -8.52 -2.27
CA ARG A 18 -14.18 -9.24 -2.59
C ARG A 18 -12.99 -8.28 -2.71
N TYR A 19 -13.12 -7.21 -3.49
CA TYR A 19 -12.02 -6.26 -3.69
C TYR A 19 -11.78 -5.35 -2.49
N ARG A 20 -12.79 -5.12 -1.64
CA ARG A 20 -12.60 -4.46 -0.36
C ARG A 20 -11.79 -5.33 0.60
N ASN A 21 -12.17 -6.60 0.76
CA ASN A 21 -11.43 -7.53 1.62
C ASN A 21 -9.98 -7.69 1.16
N ALA A 22 -9.75 -7.83 -0.15
CA ALA A 22 -8.39 -7.86 -0.69
C ALA A 22 -7.59 -6.60 -0.30
N ALA A 23 -8.20 -5.42 -0.36
CA ALA A 23 -7.53 -4.18 0.04
C ALA A 23 -7.22 -4.12 1.54
N MET A 24 -8.13 -4.60 2.39
CA MET A 24 -7.89 -4.67 3.84
C MET A 24 -6.78 -5.69 4.18
N THR A 25 -6.73 -6.83 3.50
CA THR A 25 -5.64 -7.80 3.62
C THR A 25 -4.30 -7.19 3.20
N THR A 26 -4.27 -6.46 2.08
CA THR A 26 -3.06 -5.74 1.65
C THR A 26 -2.65 -4.66 2.64
N ALA A 27 -3.60 -3.87 3.15
CA ALA A 27 -3.31 -2.84 4.15
C ALA A 27 -2.72 -3.45 5.43
N ALA A 28 -3.27 -4.56 5.91
CA ALA A 28 -2.75 -5.27 7.07
C ALA A 28 -1.29 -5.74 6.86
N ALA A 29 -0.97 -6.30 5.70
CA ALA A 29 0.40 -6.72 5.39
C ALA A 29 1.38 -5.53 5.27
N LEU A 30 0.95 -4.41 4.68
CA LEU A 30 1.79 -3.21 4.53
C LEU A 30 2.02 -2.46 5.85
N LEU A 31 1.12 -2.63 6.82
CA LEU A 31 1.21 -2.04 8.16
C LEU A 31 1.95 -2.94 9.16
N ASP A 32 2.50 -4.07 8.70
CA ASP A 32 3.24 -5.01 9.54
C ASP A 32 4.69 -5.13 9.06
N GLU A 33 5.58 -5.56 9.95
CA GLU A 33 6.94 -5.91 9.58
C GLU A 33 6.93 -7.22 8.73
N PRO A 34 7.77 -7.33 7.69
CA PRO A 34 8.89 -6.43 7.37
C PRO A 34 8.55 -5.33 6.35
N TYR A 35 7.28 -5.15 5.96
CA TYR A 35 6.91 -4.17 4.94
C TYR A 35 6.80 -2.75 5.47
N LEU A 36 6.36 -2.57 6.71
CA LEU A 36 6.38 -1.27 7.38
C LEU A 36 7.78 -0.94 7.87
N SER A 37 8.29 0.23 7.47
CA SER A 37 9.51 0.79 8.04
C SER A 37 9.25 1.32 9.45
N THR A 38 9.81 0.65 10.46
CA THR A 38 9.78 1.09 11.87
C THR A 38 11.09 1.78 12.32
N SER A 39 12.11 1.78 11.46
CA SER A 39 13.42 2.39 11.74
C SER A 39 13.37 3.91 11.61
N SER A 40 13.76 4.62 12.67
CA SER A 40 13.91 6.10 12.64
C SER A 40 15.02 6.60 11.71
N ARG A 41 15.88 5.70 11.21
CA ARG A 41 16.95 6.04 10.26
C ARG A 41 16.52 5.87 8.79
N HIS A 42 15.37 5.26 8.55
CA HIS A 42 14.84 5.04 7.21
C HIS A 42 13.80 6.13 6.90
N GLN A 43 13.87 6.72 5.70
CA GLN A 43 13.04 7.87 5.34
C GLN A 43 11.76 7.50 4.57
N GLY A 44 11.68 6.27 4.06
CA GLY A 44 10.48 5.73 3.43
C GLY A 44 9.58 4.94 4.38
N ILE A 45 8.38 4.64 3.89
CA ILE A 45 7.29 4.00 4.67
C ILE A 45 7.20 2.51 4.35
N THR A 46 7.12 2.17 3.06
CA THR A 46 6.93 0.80 2.56
C THR A 46 8.24 0.25 2.03
N LEU A 47 8.76 -0.77 2.70
CA LEU A 47 10.02 -1.43 2.38
C LEU A 47 9.83 -2.52 1.32
N HIS A 48 10.97 -3.00 0.82
CA HIS A 48 11.06 -4.07 -0.19
C HIS A 48 10.49 -3.66 -1.55
N ALA A 49 10.49 -2.36 -1.83
CA ALA A 49 10.32 -1.90 -3.18
C ALA A 49 11.52 -2.35 -4.02
N ILE A 50 11.23 -2.75 -5.24
CA ILE A 50 12.22 -3.12 -6.23
C ILE A 50 11.98 -2.21 -7.42
N TYR A 51 12.88 -1.25 -7.64
CA TYR A 51 12.72 -0.25 -8.67
C TYR A 51 13.02 -0.82 -10.05
N HIS A 52 14.15 -1.49 -10.23
CA HIS A 52 14.56 -1.95 -11.56
C HIS A 52 15.52 -3.14 -11.54
N ARG A 53 14.98 -4.37 -11.43
CA ARG A 53 15.80 -5.61 -11.46
C ARG A 53 16.63 -5.80 -12.73
N PRO A 54 16.12 -5.57 -13.95
CA PRO A 54 16.92 -5.85 -15.15
C PRO A 54 18.23 -5.06 -15.21
N ASN A 55 18.28 -3.86 -14.59
CA ASN A 55 19.47 -3.01 -14.55
C ASN A 55 20.21 -3.07 -13.21
N ASN A 56 19.74 -3.89 -12.25
CA ASN A 56 20.32 -4.00 -10.90
C ASN A 56 20.55 -2.67 -10.18
N TRP A 57 19.58 -1.75 -10.23
CA TRP A 57 19.68 -0.46 -9.54
C TRP A 57 19.51 -0.57 -8.02
N ASP A 58 18.78 -1.59 -7.56
CA ASP A 58 18.42 -1.75 -6.16
C ASP A 58 19.54 -2.41 -5.34
N HIS A 59 19.76 -1.91 -4.13
CA HIS A 59 20.75 -2.45 -3.20
C HIS A 59 20.41 -3.88 -2.77
N ILE A 60 21.39 -4.78 -2.83
CA ILE A 60 21.31 -6.12 -2.24
C ILE A 60 22.18 -6.12 -0.97
N PRO A 61 21.58 -6.24 0.22
CA PRO A 61 22.34 -6.34 1.46
C PRO A 61 23.34 -7.48 1.43
N ARG A 62 24.47 -7.32 2.12
CA ARG A 62 25.55 -8.31 2.15
C ARG A 62 25.03 -9.68 2.60
N GLY A 63 25.29 -10.72 1.80
CA GLY A 63 24.81 -12.08 2.05
C GLY A 63 23.38 -12.36 1.57
N GLY A 64 22.66 -11.33 1.10
CA GLY A 64 21.36 -11.45 0.47
C GLY A 64 21.42 -11.99 -0.95
N ARG A 65 20.30 -12.57 -1.41
CA ARG A 65 20.13 -13.08 -2.79
C ARG A 65 19.29 -12.16 -3.67
N GLN A 66 18.55 -11.22 -3.08
CA GLN A 66 17.63 -10.30 -3.75
C GLN A 66 17.67 -8.92 -3.08
N PRO A 67 17.31 -7.84 -3.80
CA PRO A 67 17.16 -6.52 -3.19
C PRO A 67 16.06 -6.51 -2.15
N CYS A 68 16.31 -5.82 -1.06
CA CYS A 68 15.36 -5.64 0.02
C CYS A 68 15.78 -4.46 0.89
N GLY A 69 14.84 -3.95 1.69
CA GLY A 69 15.11 -2.87 2.64
C GLY A 69 15.02 -1.45 2.07
N GLU A 70 14.90 -1.31 0.74
CA GLU A 70 14.66 -0.01 0.09
C GLU A 70 13.16 0.27 -0.03
N SER A 71 12.79 1.56 -0.02
CA SER A 71 11.46 2.03 -0.41
C SER A 71 11.48 2.71 -1.77
N ALA A 72 10.30 3.08 -2.24
CA ALA A 72 10.14 3.91 -3.41
C ALA A 72 9.03 4.92 -3.23
N MET A 73 9.21 6.13 -3.76
CA MET A 73 8.26 7.24 -3.58
C MET A 73 6.83 6.89 -4.02
N TRP A 74 6.65 6.18 -5.14
CA TRP A 74 5.31 5.75 -5.57
C TRP A 74 4.72 4.66 -4.68
N GLY A 75 5.55 3.78 -4.11
CA GLY A 75 5.12 2.79 -3.12
C GLY A 75 4.61 3.47 -1.86
N ASP A 76 5.40 4.41 -1.33
CA ASP A 76 5.05 5.20 -0.15
C ASP A 76 3.77 6.02 -0.39
N TYR A 77 3.64 6.65 -1.55
CA TYR A 77 2.42 7.39 -1.93
C TYR A 77 1.19 6.49 -1.92
N HIS A 78 1.24 5.31 -2.54
CA HIS A 78 0.08 4.41 -2.62
C HIS A 78 -0.25 3.76 -1.27
N THR A 79 0.74 3.46 -0.44
CA THR A 79 0.52 2.99 0.94
C THR A 79 -0.17 4.07 1.77
N MET A 80 0.32 5.31 1.70
CA MET A 80 -0.32 6.45 2.37
C MET A 80 -1.75 6.69 1.87
N GLU A 81 -1.98 6.61 0.56
CA GLU A 81 -3.34 6.72 0.00
C GLU A 81 -4.26 5.62 0.55
N LEU A 82 -3.81 4.37 0.56
CA LEU A 82 -4.60 3.25 1.07
C LEU A 82 -4.92 3.41 2.56
N ILE A 83 -3.91 3.71 3.38
CA ILE A 83 -4.08 3.91 4.82
C ILE A 83 -5.01 5.09 5.10
N HIS A 84 -4.88 6.18 4.36
CA HIS A 84 -5.77 7.34 4.49
C HIS A 84 -7.23 7.00 4.17
N LEU A 85 -7.47 6.18 3.13
CA LEU A 85 -8.82 5.70 2.83
C LEU A 85 -9.39 4.83 3.96
N VAL A 86 -8.57 3.96 4.55
CA VAL A 86 -8.96 3.13 5.69
C VAL A 86 -9.26 3.98 6.92
N LEU A 87 -8.37 4.92 7.25
CA LEU A 87 -8.53 5.83 8.40
C LEU A 87 -9.83 6.62 8.29
N ARG A 88 -10.08 7.26 7.14
CA ARG A 88 -11.31 8.03 6.95
C ARG A 88 -12.56 7.17 7.06
N GLU A 89 -12.53 5.94 6.57
CA GLU A 89 -13.67 5.04 6.74
C GLU A 89 -13.88 4.65 8.21
N ALA A 90 -12.79 4.39 8.95
CA ALA A 90 -12.86 4.07 10.38
C ALA A 90 -13.38 5.23 11.24
N GLU A 91 -13.20 6.47 10.78
CA GLU A 91 -13.64 7.70 11.43
C GLU A 91 -14.96 8.26 10.88
N ASP A 92 -15.68 7.50 10.04
CA ASP A 92 -16.90 7.95 9.35
C ASP A 92 -16.71 9.27 8.55
N GLY A 93 -15.48 9.53 8.10
CA GLY A 93 -15.08 10.72 7.36
C GLY A 93 -15.50 10.69 5.89
N PRO A 94 -15.50 11.86 5.21
CA PRO A 94 -15.86 11.95 3.80
C PRO A 94 -14.85 11.21 2.91
N TYR A 95 -15.35 10.53 1.89
CA TYR A 95 -14.50 9.87 0.90
C TYR A 95 -13.70 10.90 0.09
N PRO A 96 -12.37 10.78 -0.01
CA PRO A 96 -11.56 11.77 -0.69
C PRO A 96 -11.72 11.65 -2.22
N THR A 97 -12.15 12.76 -2.82
CA THR A 97 -12.24 12.97 -4.27
C THR A 97 -11.30 14.10 -4.69
N PHE A 98 -10.86 14.09 -5.95
CA PHE A 98 -10.03 15.16 -6.49
C PHE A 98 -10.86 16.43 -6.75
N PHE A 99 -12.10 16.25 -7.21
CA PHE A 99 -13.09 17.30 -7.38
C PHE A 99 -14.33 16.98 -6.55
N THR A 100 -15.00 18.01 -6.05
CA THR A 100 -16.29 17.92 -5.35
C THR A 100 -17.43 18.23 -6.30
#